data_AF-A0A401W5E9-F1
#
_entry.id   AF-A0A401W5E9-F1
#
_cell.length_a   1.000
_cell.length_b   1.000
_cell.length_c   1.000
_cell.angle_alpha   90.00
_cell.angle_beta   90.00
_cell.angle_gamma   90.00
#
_symmetry.space_group_name_H-M   'P 1'
#
loop_
_entity.id
_entity.type
_entity.pdbx_description
1 polymer ?
#
loop_
_entity_poly.entity_id
_entity_poly.type
_entity_poly.pdbx_seq_one_letter_code
_entity_poly.pdbx_strand_id
1 'polypeptide(L)' 'MYCGVFVKRQMGQKITAPFCTWADASTTGNVMETDAERVDADPFSVDLEALAEKADRIRSEIKVPIGQ' A
#
# COMPACT_ATOMS: atom_id res chain seq x y z
N MET A 1 5.37 -6.72 -7.80
CA MET A 1 4.78 -5.79 -6.82
C MET A 1 5.75 -5.69 -5.65
N TYR A 2 5.84 -4.52 -5.01
CA TYR A 2 6.65 -4.31 -3.81
C TYR A 2 5.75 -3.79 -2.71
N CYS A 3 5.87 -4.35 -1.51
CA CYS A 3 5.14 -3.88 -0.33
C CYS A 3 6.13 -3.50 0.78
N GLY A 4 5.75 -2.52 1.58
CA GLY A 4 6.58 -2.02 2.67
C GLY A 4 5.80 -1.14 3.62
N VAL A 5 6.48 -0.65 4.64
CA VAL A 5 5.89 0.25 5.64
C VAL A 5 6.52 1.62 5.51
N PHE A 6 5.67 2.62 5.28
CA PHE A 6 6.05 4.01 5.29
C PHE A 6 5.99 4.55 6.72
N VAL A 7 7.12 5.01 7.25
CA VAL A 7 7.20 5.66 8.56
C VAL A 7 7.66 7.10 8.37
N LYS A 8 6.83 8.07 8.78
CA LYS A 8 7.15 9.49 8.68
C LYS A 8 6.68 10.26 9.90
N ARG A 9 7.35 11.36 10.24
CA ARG A 9 6.82 12.35 11.18
C ARG A 9 6.19 13.51 10.40
N GLN A 10 4.93 13.83 10.68
CA GLN A 10 4.23 15.00 10.16
C GLN A 10 3.57 15.74 11.30
N MET A 11 3.77 17.06 11.37
CA MET A 11 3.17 17.93 12.40
C MET A 11 3.40 17.41 13.85
N GLY A 12 4.56 16.79 14.11
CA GLY A 12 4.89 16.20 15.40
C GLY A 12 4.33 14.78 15.64
N GLN A 13 3.39 14.31 14.81
CA GLN A 13 2.84 12.96 14.88
C GLN A 13 3.64 11.97 14.03
N LYS A 14 3.93 10.79 14.59
CA LYS A 14 4.46 9.65 13.82
C LYS A 14 3.30 9.01 13.07
N ILE A 15 3.47 8.83 11.77
CA ILE A 15 2.55 8.13 10.88
C ILE A 15 3.26 6.87 10.40
N THR A 16 2.66 5.72 10.67
CA THR A 16 3.03 4.42 10.14
C THR A 16 1.90 3.97 9.21
N ALA A 17 2.18 3.77 7.92
CA ALA A 17 1.19 3.28 6.96
C ALA A 17 1.82 2.23 6.05
N PRO A 18 1.23 1.03 5.93
CA PRO A 18 1.72 0.05 4.98
C PRO A 18 1.24 0.37 3.56
N PHE A 19 2.06 0.02 2.59
CA PHE A 19 1.76 0.27 1.19
C PHE A 19 2.22 -0.89 0.30
N CYS A 20 1.57 -1.02 -0.85
CA CYS A 20 2.02 -1.83 -1.97
C CYS A 20 2.03 -0.99 -3.24
N THR A 21 3.06 -1.17 -4.06
CA THR A 21 3.24 -0.45 -5.33
C THR A 21 3.60 -1.41 -6.45
N TRP A 22 3.14 -1.10 -7.65
CA TRP A 22 3.51 -1.83 -8.86
C TRP A 22 3.58 -0.90 -10.07
N ALA A 23 4.29 -1.39 -11.08
CA ALA A 23 4.27 -0.86 -12.42
C ALA A 23 4.19 -2.05 -13.38
N ASP A 24 3.33 -1.94 -14.37
CA ASP A 24 3.32 -2.77 -15.57
C ASP A 24 3.26 -1.89 -16.83
N ALA A 25 3.11 -2.50 -18.00
CA ALA A 25 3.25 -1.82 -19.28
C ALA A 25 2.14 -0.79 -19.57
N SER A 26 0.98 -0.87 -18.91
CA SER A 26 -0.13 0.08 -19.06
C SER A 26 -0.48 0.86 -17.80
N THR A 27 -0.07 0.39 -16.62
CA THR A 27 -0.56 0.94 -15.35
C THR A 27 0.52 0.97 -14.28
N THR A 28 0.60 2.09 -13.58
CA THR A 28 1.26 2.19 -12.28
C THR A 28 0.19 2.30 -11.20
N GLY A 29 0.42 1.68 -10.05
CA GLY A 29 -0.55 1.71 -8.96
C GLY A 29 0.12 1.70 -7.60
N ASN A 30 -0.53 2.38 -6.66
CA ASN A 30 -0.14 2.45 -5.27
C ASN A 30 -1.38 2.26 -4.40
N VAL A 31 -1.29 1.33 -3.45
CA VAL A 31 -2.30 1.10 -2.41
C VAL A 31 -1.62 1.41 -1.10
N MET A 32 -2.20 2.33 -0.33
CA MET A 32 -1.77 2.64 1.03
C MET A 32 -2.97 2.47 1.95
N GLU A 33 -2.79 1.70 3.02
CA GLU A 33 -3.82 1.53 4.04
C GLU A 33 -3.56 2.48 5.20
N THR A 34 -4.60 3.18 5.64
CA THR A 34 -4.53 4.14 6.75
C THR A 34 -5.62 3.82 7.76
N ASP A 35 -5.22 3.76 9.02
CA ASP A 35 -6.12 3.59 10.16
C ASP A 35 -5.86 4.73 11.15
N ALA A 36 -6.87 5.55 11.39
CA ALA A 36 -6.75 6.72 12.28
C ALA A 36 -6.57 6.31 13.75
N GLU A 37 -7.06 5.13 14.16
CA GLU A 37 -6.91 4.61 15.51
C GLU A 37 -5.51 4.02 15.75
N ARG A 38 -4.77 3.75 14.68
CA ARG A 38 -3.46 3.08 14.71
C ARG A 38 -2.37 3.89 14.00
N VAL A 39 -2.49 5.22 14.01
CA VAL A 39 -1.62 6.13 13.24
C VAL A 39 -0.12 5.95 13.53
N ASP A 40 0.27 5.55 14.74
CA ASP A 40 1.66 5.39 15.17
C ASP A 40 2.10 3.93 15.36
N ALA A 41 1.33 2.98 14.81
CA ALA A 41 1.53 1.54 14.95
C ALA A 41 3.00 1.11 14.76
N ASP A 42 3.37 0.02 15.42
CA ASP A 42 4.67 -0.60 15.25
C ASP A 42 4.79 -1.11 13.78
N PRO A 43 5.77 -0.62 13.00
CA PRO A 43 5.97 -1.08 11.63
C PRO A 43 6.22 -2.59 11.52
N PHE A 44 6.75 -3.24 12.55
CA PHE A 44 6.98 -4.69 12.56
C PHE A 44 5.72 -5.50 12.89
N SER A 45 4.64 -4.84 13.32
CA SER A 45 3.35 -5.48 13.58
C SER A 45 2.42 -5.52 12.36
N VAL A 46 2.85 -4.91 11.24
CA VAL A 46 2.09 -4.87 9.99
C VAL A 46 2.15 -6.22 9.29
N ASP A 47 0.99 -6.73 8.90
CA ASP A 47 0.86 -7.87 8.00
C ASP A 47 0.99 -7.41 6.54
N LEU A 48 2.21 -7.46 6.00
CA LEU A 48 2.48 -7.11 4.60
C LEU A 48 1.98 -8.16 3.62
N GLU A 49 1.78 -9.40 4.06
CA GLU A 49 1.28 -10.49 3.21
C GLU A 49 -0.21 -10.32 2.95
N ALA A 50 -1.00 -10.08 4.00
CA ALA A 50 -2.42 -9.74 3.87
C ALA A 50 -2.63 -8.47 3.02
N LEU A 51 -1.76 -7.46 3.15
CA LEU A 51 -1.84 -6.27 2.30
C LEU A 51 -1.50 -6.60 0.84
N ALA A 52 -0.50 -7.44 0.59
CA ALA A 52 -0.14 -7.88 -0.76
C ALA A 52 -1.31 -8.61 -1.44
N GLU A 53 -1.97 -9.54 -0.74
CA GLU A 53 -3.17 -10.23 -1.25
C GLU A 53 -4.30 -9.25 -1.60
N LYS A 54 -4.55 -8.27 -0.73
CA LYS A 54 -5.54 -7.22 -0.98
C LYS A 54 -5.15 -6.35 -2.18
N ALA A 55 -3.88 -5.97 -2.30
CA ALA A 55 -3.38 -5.15 -3.40
C ALA A 55 -3.43 -5.90 -4.74
N ASP A 56 -3.14 -7.20 -4.77
CA ASP A 56 -3.27 -8.03 -5.98
C ASP A 56 -4.72 -8.15 -6.42
N ARG A 57 -5.68 -8.27 -5.50
CA ARG A 57 -7.11 -8.20 -5.83
C ARG A 57 -7.48 -6.87 -6.46
N ILE A 58 -7.12 -5.74 -5.82
CA ILE A 58 -7.37 -4.39 -6.38
C ILE A 58 -6.75 -4.28 -7.77
N ARG A 59 -5.49 -4.70 -7.94
CA ARG A 59 -4.80 -4.67 -9.23
C ARG A 59 -5.55 -5.43 -10.32
N SER A 60 -6.12 -6.60 -9.98
CA SER A 60 -6.90 -7.39 -10.93
C SER A 60 -8.19 -6.69 -11.36
N GLU A 61 -8.80 -5.91 -10.48
CA GLU A 61 -10.04 -5.14 -10.73
C GLU A 61 -9.80 -3.90 -11.58
N ILE A 62 -8.64 -3.24 -11.42
CA ILE A 62 -8.33 -1.97 -12.10
C ILE A 62 -7.44 -2.13 -13.33
N LYS A 63 -7.07 -3.36 -13.71
CA LYS A 63 -6.18 -3.62 -14.83
C LYS A 63 -6.80 -3.12 -16.14
N VAL A 64 -6.11 -2.18 -16.81
CA VAL A 64 -6.48 -1.71 -18.14
C VAL A 64 -5.64 -2.44 -19.21
N PRO A 65 -6.26 -3.21 -20.13
CA PRO A 65 -5.54 -3.83 -21.24
C PRO A 65 -4.91 -2.80 -22.17
N ILE A 66 -3.73 -3.09 -22.70
CA ILE A 66 -3.11 -2.26 -23.74
C ILE A 66 -3.91 -2.40 -25.04
N GLY A 67 -4.32 -1.28 -25.63
CA GLY A 67 -5.02 -1.23 -26.92
C GLY A 67 -6.54 -1.27 -26.86
N GLN A 68 -7.12 -1.01 -25.68
CA GLN A 68 -8.55 -0.79 -25.49
C GLN A 68 -8.89 0.71 -25.43
#